data_AF-D5VQN9-F1
#
_entry.id   AF-D5VQN9-F1
#
_cell.length_a   1.000
_cell.length_b   1.000
_cell.length_c   1.000
_cell.angle_alpha   90.00
_cell.angle_beta   90.00
_cell.angle_gamma   90.00
#
_symmetry.space_group_name_H-M   'P 1'
#
loop_
_entity.id
_entity.type
_entity.pdbx_description
1 polymer ?
#
loop_
_entity_poly.entity_id
_entity_poly.type
_entity_poly.pdbx_seq_one_letter_code
_entity_poly.pdbx_strand_id
1 'polypeptide(L)'
;MYEKVFLNYTRKQWDLEPEELMGVTDRVPILISRDDRYFQDKYQVMPKEGYTKMFERMLSSKNIKIMLNTDYKEIVKIDFDEGKVYLFNNEFKGIFIYTGEIDYFFNYKYGKLPYRSLRFKFIELDKKFYLDTATENFPNEYEFTRITEFKHFYKSVNDGNINKTIIVEEYPEKYNEENEPYYPIPKKEYLEIYEKYKKEVSNLNNKFRNIKFYFVGRLAEYRYYNMDKVVERALEVFEEIKEGEKK
;
A
#
# COMPACT_ATOMS: atom_id res chain seq x y z
N MET A 1 -0.02 1.40 30.08
CA MET A 1 0.71 1.47 28.80
C MET A 1 -0.23 1.10 27.65
N TYR A 2 -0.81 -0.11 27.66
CA TYR A 2 -1.80 -0.56 26.67
C TYR A 2 -2.90 0.48 26.38
N GLU A 3 -3.66 0.89 27.40
CA GLU A 3 -4.76 1.86 27.24
C GLU A 3 -4.31 3.22 26.71
N LYS A 4 -3.14 3.69 27.18
CA LYS A 4 -2.63 5.03 26.89
C LYS A 4 -2.01 5.17 25.50
N VAL A 5 -1.50 4.08 24.94
CA VAL A 5 -0.69 4.09 23.70
C VAL A 5 -1.35 3.30 22.58
N PHE A 6 -1.89 2.12 22.88
CA PHE A 6 -2.34 1.15 21.88
C PHE A 6 -3.86 1.14 21.71
N LEU A 7 -4.62 1.03 22.80
CA LEU A 7 -6.06 0.75 22.74
C LEU A 7 -6.82 1.80 21.93
N ASN A 8 -6.78 3.06 22.38
CA ASN A 8 -7.56 4.13 21.77
C ASN A 8 -7.04 4.50 20.37
N TYR A 9 -5.72 4.41 20.15
CA TYR A 9 -5.14 4.59 18.82
C TYR A 9 -5.63 3.51 17.84
N THR A 10 -5.66 2.24 18.28
CA THR A 10 -6.11 1.12 17.46
C THR A 10 -7.57 1.25 17.11
N ARG A 11 -8.44 1.54 18.10
CA ARG A 11 -9.86 1.80 17.87
C ARG A 11 -10.07 2.92 16.86
N LYS A 12 -9.35 4.03 17.01
CA LYS A 12 -9.42 5.15 16.06
C LYS A 12 -8.97 4.76 14.65
N GLN A 13 -7.81 4.08 14.55
CA GLN A 13 -7.23 3.67 13.27
C GLN A 13 -8.09 2.63 12.53
N TRP A 14 -8.64 1.65 13.25
CA TRP A 14 -9.22 0.45 12.65
C TRP A 14 -10.73 0.32 12.81
N ASP A 15 -11.36 1.10 13.71
CA ASP A 15 -12.76 0.91 14.12
C ASP A 15 -13.01 -0.52 14.67
N LEU A 16 -11.99 -1.08 15.34
CA LEU A 16 -11.94 -2.44 15.87
C LEU A 16 -11.14 -2.48 17.18
N GLU A 17 -11.40 -3.50 18.00
CA GLU A 17 -10.59 -3.79 19.18
C GLU A 17 -9.24 -4.39 18.80
N PRO A 18 -8.14 -4.14 19.54
CA PRO A 18 -6.84 -4.75 19.29
C PRO A 18 -6.87 -6.29 19.22
N GLU A 19 -7.74 -6.93 20.01
CA GLU A 19 -7.91 -8.38 20.07
C GLU A 19 -8.55 -8.96 18.78
N GLU A 20 -9.18 -8.12 17.96
CA GLU A 20 -9.79 -8.54 16.69
C GLU A 20 -8.79 -8.50 15.51
N LEU A 21 -7.60 -7.93 15.72
CA LEU A 21 -6.61 -7.68 14.68
C LEU A 21 -5.39 -8.59 14.85
N MET A 22 -4.97 -9.25 13.76
CA MET A 22 -3.77 -10.09 13.78
C MET A 22 -2.53 -9.29 13.36
N GLY A 23 -1.51 -9.26 14.23
CA GLY A 23 -0.17 -8.76 13.92
C GLY A 23 -0.05 -7.24 13.69
N VAL A 24 -1.10 -6.45 13.96
CA VAL A 24 -1.05 -4.98 13.80
C VAL A 24 -0.19 -4.34 14.89
N THR A 25 -0.39 -4.74 16.14
CA THR A 25 0.32 -4.19 17.30
C THR A 25 1.78 -4.64 17.37
N ASP A 26 2.09 -5.82 16.82
CA ASP A 26 3.46 -6.37 16.74
C ASP A 26 4.43 -5.47 15.97
N ARG A 27 3.90 -4.55 15.16
CA ARG A 27 4.66 -3.60 14.36
C ARG A 27 5.28 -2.46 15.17
N VAL A 28 4.83 -2.25 16.41
CA VAL A 28 5.38 -1.24 17.33
C VAL A 28 5.80 -1.97 18.63
N PRO A 29 6.96 -2.64 18.63
CA PRO A 29 7.42 -3.41 19.78
C PRO A 29 7.78 -2.49 20.95
N ILE A 30 7.58 -2.97 22.18
CA ILE A 30 8.06 -2.30 23.38
C ILE A 30 9.53 -2.70 23.58
N LEU A 31 10.43 -1.71 23.51
CA LEU A 31 11.85 -1.90 23.70
C LEU A 31 12.29 -1.26 25.02
N ILE A 32 13.07 -1.99 25.83
CA ILE A 32 13.74 -1.42 26.99
C ILE A 32 15.07 -0.82 26.50
N SER A 33 15.02 0.43 26.05
CA SER A 33 16.14 1.15 25.45
C SER A 33 16.01 2.65 25.68
N ARG A 34 17.09 3.39 25.41
CA ARG A 34 17.09 4.87 25.26
C ARG A 34 17.04 5.31 23.79
N ASP A 35 17.09 4.34 22.89
CA ASP A 35 16.90 4.56 21.46
C ASP A 35 15.44 4.90 21.20
N ASP A 36 15.22 6.12 20.72
CA ASP A 36 13.91 6.70 20.43
C ASP A 36 13.54 6.63 18.94
N ARG A 37 14.36 5.96 18.11
CA ARG A 37 14.06 5.78 16.69
C ARG A 37 12.84 4.88 16.52
N TYR A 38 11.91 5.32 15.66
CA TYR A 38 10.72 4.56 15.31
C TYR A 38 11.04 3.24 14.58
N PHE A 39 12.07 3.27 13.72
CA PHE A 39 12.57 2.09 13.01
C PHE A 39 13.93 1.68 13.54
N GLN A 40 14.14 0.37 13.64
CA GLN A 40 15.42 -0.22 14.06
C GLN A 40 16.21 -0.79 12.86
N ASP A 41 15.69 -0.61 11.64
CA ASP A 41 16.33 -1.01 10.40
C ASP A 41 17.70 -0.35 10.20
N LYS A 42 18.60 -1.09 9.55
CA LYS A 42 19.98 -0.65 9.30
C LYS A 42 20.05 0.57 8.36
N TYR A 43 19.17 0.63 7.36
CA TYR A 43 19.17 1.68 6.35
C TYR A 43 17.88 2.50 6.46
N GLN A 44 18.01 3.75 6.86
CA GLN A 44 16.89 4.68 7.05
C GLN A 44 17.20 5.96 6.29
N VAL A 45 16.64 6.12 5.09
CA VAL A 45 16.93 7.24 4.20
C VAL A 45 15.69 7.66 3.41
N MET A 46 15.59 8.96 3.15
CA MET A 46 14.61 9.52 2.21
C MET A 46 15.27 9.73 0.84
N PRO A 47 14.58 9.49 -0.29
CA PRO A 47 15.13 9.79 -1.61
C PRO A 47 15.45 11.28 -1.73
N LYS A 48 16.70 11.65 -2.02
CA LYS A 48 17.18 13.05 -1.99
C LYS A 48 16.31 14.05 -2.78
N GLU A 49 15.75 13.61 -3.91
CA GLU A 49 14.91 14.44 -4.80
C GLU A 49 13.42 14.05 -4.74
N GLY A 50 13.03 13.33 -3.69
CA GLY A 50 11.67 12.82 -3.50
C GLY A 50 11.36 11.54 -4.28
N TYR A 51 10.25 10.91 -3.90
CA TYR A 51 9.82 9.63 -4.47
C TYR A 51 9.49 9.73 -5.97
N THR A 52 8.88 10.82 -6.42
CA THR A 52 8.52 10.99 -7.84
C THR A 52 9.75 10.89 -8.76
N LYS A 53 10.85 11.58 -8.43
CA LYS A 53 12.10 11.50 -9.22
C LYS A 53 12.74 10.12 -9.19
N MET A 54 12.58 9.38 -8.08
CA MET A 54 12.99 7.99 -8.01
C MET A 54 12.16 7.12 -8.99
N PHE A 55 10.83 7.25 -9.01
CA PHE A 55 9.96 6.51 -9.93
C PHE A 55 10.18 6.87 -11.40
N GLU A 56 10.35 8.16 -11.72
CA GLU A 56 10.70 8.60 -13.08
C GLU A 56 11.95 7.90 -13.61
N ARG A 57 12.98 7.74 -12.75
CA ARG A 57 14.22 7.01 -13.10
C ARG A 57 13.97 5.52 -13.28
N MET A 58 13.24 4.89 -12.35
CA MET A 58 12.91 3.46 -12.44
C MET A 58 12.15 3.12 -13.72
N LEU A 59 11.28 4.01 -14.19
CA LEU A 59 10.43 3.80 -15.36
C LEU A 59 10.99 4.39 -16.67
N SER A 60 12.24 4.85 -16.67
CA SER A 60 12.85 5.59 -17.80
C SER A 60 13.28 4.73 -19.00
N SER A 61 13.23 3.39 -18.87
CA SER A 61 13.62 2.49 -19.96
C SER A 61 12.73 2.66 -21.19
N LYS A 62 13.33 2.67 -22.38
CA LYS A 62 12.60 2.79 -23.66
C LYS A 62 11.57 1.66 -23.90
N ASN A 63 11.76 0.53 -23.23
CA ASN A 63 10.90 -0.65 -23.28
C ASN A 63 9.65 -0.51 -22.40
N ILE A 64 9.61 0.47 -21.49
CA ILE A 64 8.47 0.72 -20.62
C ILE A 64 7.59 1.78 -21.28
N LYS A 65 6.30 1.48 -21.40
CA LYS A 65 5.26 2.44 -21.81
C LYS A 65 4.31 2.63 -20.64
N ILE A 66 4.00 3.88 -20.33
CA ILE A 66 3.18 4.25 -19.19
C ILE A 66 1.89 4.86 -19.72
N MET A 67 0.76 4.39 -19.20
CA MET A 67 -0.56 4.96 -19.44
C MET A 67 -1.15 5.32 -18.07
N LEU A 68 -1.47 6.59 -17.87
CA LEU A 68 -2.03 7.13 -16.62
C LEU A 68 -3.51 7.45 -16.83
N ASN A 69 -4.25 7.60 -15.73
CA ASN A 69 -5.71 7.86 -15.76
C ASN A 69 -6.46 6.81 -16.60
N THR A 70 -6.17 5.52 -16.38
CA THR A 70 -6.76 4.43 -17.15
C THR A 70 -6.97 3.24 -16.23
N ASP A 71 -8.22 2.84 -16.00
CA ASP A 71 -8.50 1.55 -15.40
C ASP A 71 -8.09 0.45 -16.39
N TYR A 72 -7.41 -0.59 -15.92
CA TYR A 72 -7.00 -1.70 -16.77
C TYR A 72 -8.21 -2.35 -17.47
N LYS A 73 -9.40 -2.37 -16.86
CA LYS A 73 -10.62 -2.95 -17.48
C LYS A 73 -11.11 -2.16 -18.70
N GLU A 74 -10.70 -0.90 -18.88
CA GLU A 74 -11.01 -0.12 -20.08
C GLU A 74 -10.25 -0.64 -21.32
N ILE A 75 -9.05 -1.18 -21.10
CA ILE A 75 -8.11 -1.56 -22.18
C ILE A 75 -7.83 -3.06 -22.23
N VAL A 76 -8.14 -3.80 -21.16
CA VAL A 76 -7.96 -5.24 -21.01
C VAL A 76 -9.33 -5.92 -20.92
N LYS A 77 -9.56 -6.92 -21.76
CA LYS A 77 -10.70 -7.84 -21.66
C LYS A 77 -10.20 -9.25 -21.39
N ILE A 78 -10.74 -9.90 -20.36
CA ILE A 78 -10.39 -11.27 -20.00
C ILE A 78 -11.59 -12.15 -20.34
N ASP A 79 -11.44 -12.98 -21.36
CA ASP A 79 -12.42 -14.01 -21.70
C ASP A 79 -12.07 -15.28 -20.91
N PHE A 80 -12.83 -15.49 -19.83
CA PHE A 80 -12.62 -16.64 -18.97
C PHE A 80 -13.02 -17.94 -19.67
N ASP A 81 -13.97 -17.94 -20.61
CA ASP A 81 -14.46 -19.16 -21.25
C ASP A 81 -13.46 -19.68 -22.29
N GLU A 82 -12.94 -18.77 -23.13
CA GLU A 82 -11.91 -19.10 -24.11
C GLU A 82 -10.49 -19.17 -23.52
N GLY A 83 -10.28 -18.63 -22.31
CA GLY A 83 -8.96 -18.57 -21.69
C GLY A 83 -8.02 -17.62 -22.43
N LYS A 84 -8.53 -16.48 -22.90
CA LYS A 84 -7.79 -15.46 -23.64
C LYS A 84 -7.87 -14.10 -22.97
N VAL A 85 -6.83 -13.30 -23.12
CA VAL A 85 -6.83 -11.89 -22.73
C VAL A 85 -6.62 -11.06 -23.98
N TYR A 86 -7.31 -9.93 -24.05
CA TYR A 86 -7.18 -8.97 -25.13
C TYR A 86 -6.73 -7.63 -24.54
N LEU A 87 -5.67 -7.05 -25.10
CA LEU A 87 -5.19 -5.70 -24.80
C LEU A 87 -5.44 -4.82 -26.02
N PHE A 88 -6.19 -3.73 -25.87
CA PHE A 88 -6.65 -2.89 -26.98
C PHE A 88 -7.34 -3.69 -28.09
N ASN A 89 -8.19 -4.66 -27.70
CA ASN A 89 -8.87 -5.63 -28.59
C ASN A 89 -7.95 -6.55 -29.40
N ASN A 90 -6.65 -6.60 -29.12
CA ASN A 90 -5.71 -7.55 -29.72
C ASN A 90 -5.39 -8.66 -28.72
N GLU A 91 -5.32 -9.91 -29.17
CA GLU A 91 -4.96 -11.04 -28.29
C GLU A 91 -3.58 -10.80 -27.66
N PHE A 92 -3.55 -10.78 -26.34
CA PHE A 92 -2.34 -10.63 -25.54
C PHE A 92 -1.81 -12.01 -25.13
N LYS A 93 -0.49 -12.18 -25.19
CA LYS A 93 0.22 -13.40 -24.79
C LYS A 93 1.43 -13.00 -23.94
N GLY A 94 1.80 -13.84 -22.99
CA GLY A 94 2.93 -13.60 -22.10
C GLY A 94 2.51 -13.37 -20.66
N ILE A 95 3.05 -12.34 -20.02
CA ILE A 95 2.94 -12.14 -18.57
C ILE A 95 1.98 -11.00 -18.26
N PHE A 96 1.03 -11.27 -17.36
CA PHE A 96 0.11 -10.29 -16.81
C PHE A 96 0.40 -10.10 -15.32
N ILE A 97 0.94 -8.94 -14.94
CA ILE A 97 1.16 -8.58 -13.53
C ILE A 97 0.03 -7.67 -13.08
N TYR A 98 -0.66 -8.07 -12.02
CA TYR A 98 -1.74 -7.31 -11.39
C TYR A 98 -1.34 -6.90 -9.97
N THR A 99 -1.50 -5.61 -9.65
CA THR A 99 -1.14 -5.04 -8.35
C THR A 99 -2.30 -4.34 -7.65
N GLY A 100 -3.50 -4.33 -8.25
CA GLY A 100 -4.73 -3.75 -7.69
C GLY A 100 -5.44 -4.71 -6.74
N GLU A 101 -6.65 -4.36 -6.33
CA GLU A 101 -7.47 -5.16 -5.41
C GLU A 101 -7.89 -6.48 -6.07
N ILE A 102 -7.55 -7.60 -5.43
CA ILE A 102 -7.77 -8.94 -6.00
C ILE A 102 -9.25 -9.27 -6.17
N ASP A 103 -10.10 -8.81 -5.25
CA ASP A 103 -11.54 -8.94 -5.33
C ASP A 103 -12.13 -8.13 -6.48
N TYR A 104 -11.63 -6.91 -6.75
CA TYR A 104 -12.02 -6.13 -7.93
C TYR A 104 -11.69 -6.85 -9.23
N PHE A 105 -10.53 -7.50 -9.31
CA PHE A 105 -10.13 -8.28 -10.49
C PHE A 105 -11.16 -9.37 -10.83
N PHE A 106 -11.65 -10.07 -9.82
CA PHE A 106 -12.65 -11.13 -9.96
C PHE A 106 -14.10 -10.65 -9.83
N ASN A 107 -14.36 -9.35 -10.07
CA ASN A 107 -15.70 -8.74 -10.02
C ASN A 107 -16.45 -9.08 -8.71
N TYR A 108 -15.73 -9.08 -7.60
CA TYR A 108 -16.26 -9.33 -6.25
C TYR A 108 -17.00 -10.67 -6.12
N LYS A 109 -16.58 -11.71 -6.86
CA LYS A 109 -17.19 -13.05 -6.86
C LYS A 109 -17.46 -13.64 -5.47
N TYR A 110 -16.63 -13.34 -4.48
CA TYR A 110 -16.77 -13.80 -3.09
C TYR A 110 -17.09 -12.67 -2.10
N GLY A 111 -17.53 -11.51 -2.60
CA GLY A 111 -17.73 -10.29 -1.83
C GLY A 111 -16.51 -9.35 -1.87
N LYS A 112 -16.73 -8.10 -1.46
CA LYS A 112 -15.68 -7.08 -1.34
C LYS A 112 -14.79 -7.39 -0.13
N LEU A 113 -13.48 -7.44 -0.33
CA LEU A 113 -12.52 -7.49 0.76
C LEU A 113 -12.50 -6.12 1.46
N PRO A 114 -12.58 -6.08 2.79
CA PRO A 114 -12.59 -4.81 3.50
C PRO A 114 -11.20 -4.22 3.58
N TYR A 115 -11.11 -2.91 3.41
CA TYR A 115 -9.89 -2.15 3.61
C TYR A 115 -10.18 -1.00 4.58
N ARG A 116 -9.12 -0.47 5.19
CA ARG A 116 -9.17 0.84 5.84
C ARG A 116 -8.69 1.90 4.88
N SER A 117 -9.43 3.02 4.85
CA SER A 117 -9.05 4.21 4.11
C SER A 117 -8.56 5.30 5.06
N LEU A 118 -8.07 6.40 4.48
CA LEU A 118 -7.61 7.59 5.16
C LEU A 118 -8.06 8.82 4.39
N ARG A 119 -8.56 9.82 5.12
CA ARG A 119 -8.72 11.17 4.61
C ARG A 119 -7.61 12.05 5.18
N PHE A 120 -6.97 12.78 4.29
CA PHE A 120 -5.86 13.69 4.61
C PHE A 120 -6.35 15.13 4.58
N LYS A 121 -6.17 15.85 5.69
CA LYS A 121 -6.47 17.28 5.76
C LYS A 121 -5.16 18.05 5.85
N PHE A 122 -4.77 18.68 4.74
CA PHE A 122 -3.59 19.52 4.66
C PHE A 122 -3.88 20.91 5.23
N ILE A 123 -2.97 21.42 6.04
CA ILE A 123 -3.08 22.73 6.67
C ILE A 123 -1.76 23.47 6.47
N GLU A 124 -1.83 24.65 5.85
CA GLU A 124 -0.70 25.57 5.74
C GLU A 124 -0.71 26.51 6.96
N LEU A 125 0.47 26.72 7.55
CA LEU A 125 0.64 27.54 8.74
C LEU A 125 1.77 28.53 8.53
N ASP A 126 1.59 29.78 8.97
CA ASP A 126 2.62 30.82 9.03
C ASP A 126 3.56 30.61 10.22
N LYS A 127 4.16 29.42 10.29
CA LYS A 127 5.14 29.00 11.29
C LYS A 127 6.32 28.33 10.59
N LYS A 128 7.53 28.50 11.14
CA LYS A 128 8.71 27.80 10.61
C LYS A 128 8.61 26.28 10.82
N PHE A 129 8.20 25.86 12.01
CA PHE A 129 7.85 24.49 12.39
C PHE A 129 6.62 24.52 13.30
N TYR A 130 5.78 23.50 13.21
CA TYR A 130 4.59 23.33 14.06
C TYR A 130 4.80 22.24 15.12
N LEU A 131 5.48 21.14 14.76
CA LEU A 131 5.80 20.01 15.63
C LEU A 131 7.29 20.01 15.97
N ASP A 132 7.64 19.36 17.08
CA ASP A 132 9.04 19.14 17.45
C ASP A 132 9.68 18.00 16.64
N THR A 133 8.85 17.13 16.05
CA THR A 133 9.28 15.98 15.24
C THR A 133 8.47 15.85 13.95
N ALA A 134 8.88 14.95 13.07
CA ALA A 134 8.21 14.74 11.79
C ALA A 134 6.75 14.27 11.93
N THR A 135 6.44 13.50 12.97
CA THR A 135 5.10 12.96 13.21
C THR A 135 4.83 12.84 14.70
N GLU A 136 3.68 13.36 15.14
CA GLU A 136 3.17 13.18 16.50
C GLU A 136 1.86 12.40 16.46
N ASN A 137 1.77 11.36 17.30
CA ASN A 137 0.58 10.50 17.42
C ASN A 137 -0.30 10.97 18.58
N PHE A 138 -1.62 10.94 18.36
CA PHE A 138 -2.63 11.36 19.34
C PHE A 138 -3.53 10.16 19.68
N PRO A 139 -3.08 9.27 20.58
CA PRO A 139 -3.81 8.05 20.89
C PRO A 139 -5.15 8.32 21.58
N ASN A 140 -5.25 9.36 22.42
CA ASN A 140 -6.41 9.57 23.31
C ASN A 140 -7.20 10.84 23.00
N GLU A 141 -6.59 11.76 22.27
CA GLU A 141 -7.12 13.08 21.93
C GLU A 141 -7.50 13.16 20.45
N TYR A 142 -8.47 14.01 20.11
CA TYR A 142 -8.90 14.33 18.75
C TYR A 142 -9.46 13.15 17.93
N GLU A 143 -10.08 13.46 16.79
CA GLU A 143 -10.61 12.47 15.84
C GLU A 143 -9.54 11.93 14.87
N PHE A 144 -8.50 12.72 14.57
CA PHE A 144 -7.37 12.26 13.74
C PHE A 144 -6.40 11.39 14.57
N THR A 145 -5.67 10.49 13.92
CA THR A 145 -4.70 9.61 14.61
C THR A 145 -3.37 10.28 14.86
N ARG A 146 -2.92 11.10 13.91
CA ARG A 146 -1.61 11.75 13.96
C ARG A 146 -1.55 12.98 13.09
N ILE A 147 -0.54 13.81 13.37
CA ILE A 147 -0.14 14.92 12.51
C ILE A 147 1.25 14.61 11.96
N THR A 148 1.44 14.81 10.66
CA THR A 148 2.77 14.73 10.02
C THR A 148 3.16 16.09 9.45
N GLU A 149 4.37 16.55 9.76
CA GLU A 149 4.96 17.79 9.26
C GLU A 149 6.12 17.47 8.30
N PHE A 150 5.87 17.63 6.99
CA PHE A 150 6.77 17.12 5.95
C PHE A 150 8.15 17.79 5.92
N LYS A 151 8.23 19.01 6.46
CA LYS A 151 9.44 19.83 6.47
C LYS A 151 10.60 19.20 7.25
N HIS A 152 10.30 18.28 8.18
CA HIS A 152 11.32 17.50 8.91
C HIS A 152 12.03 16.47 8.03
N PHE A 153 11.43 16.00 6.93
CA PHE A 153 12.02 14.93 6.10
C PHE A 153 13.12 15.41 5.16
N TYR A 154 13.10 16.67 4.73
CA TYR A 154 13.99 17.19 3.70
C TYR A 154 14.74 18.43 4.18
N LYS A 155 16.03 18.27 4.46
CA LYS A 155 16.91 19.39 4.88
C LYS A 155 16.91 20.55 3.88
N SER A 156 16.82 20.27 2.58
CA SER A 156 16.77 21.30 1.54
C SER A 156 15.56 22.24 1.63
N VAL A 157 14.47 21.83 2.31
CA VAL A 157 13.31 22.69 2.57
C VAL A 157 13.57 23.66 3.74
N ASN A 158 14.62 23.40 4.54
CA ASN A 158 15.01 24.21 5.69
C ASN A 158 16.08 25.26 5.37
N ASP A 159 16.62 25.27 4.15
CA ASP A 159 17.78 26.09 3.75
C ASP A 159 17.43 27.54 3.36
N GLY A 160 16.23 28.03 3.65
CA GLY A 160 15.83 29.41 3.37
C GLY A 160 14.76 29.92 4.32
N ASN A 161 14.58 31.24 4.39
CA ASN A 161 13.70 32.00 5.31
C ASN A 161 12.18 31.70 5.19
N ILE A 162 11.80 30.47 4.86
CA ILE A 162 10.42 30.02 4.75
C ILE A 162 9.85 29.87 6.17
N ASN A 163 9.20 30.92 6.63
CA ASN A 163 8.40 30.95 7.86
C ASN A 163 6.99 30.38 7.63
N LYS A 164 6.93 29.30 6.86
CA LYS A 164 5.73 28.52 6.60
C LYS A 164 6.01 27.04 6.72
N THR A 165 4.98 26.30 7.04
CA THR A 165 4.99 24.84 7.09
C THR A 165 3.65 24.27 6.66
N ILE A 166 3.68 23.02 6.20
CA ILE A 166 2.48 22.26 5.85
C ILE A 166 2.45 21.04 6.75
N ILE A 167 1.35 20.89 7.46
CA ILE A 167 1.04 19.69 8.22
C ILE A 167 -0.10 18.94 7.56
N VAL A 168 -0.21 17.65 7.86
CA VAL A 168 -1.37 16.84 7.51
C VAL A 168 -1.95 16.19 8.76
N GLU A 169 -3.25 16.36 8.96
CA GLU A 169 -4.04 15.56 9.91
C GLU A 169 -4.57 14.31 9.19
N GLU A 170 -4.36 13.13 9.77
CA GLU A 170 -4.77 11.84 9.20
C GLU A 170 -6.04 11.30 9.89
N TYR A 171 -7.13 11.17 9.13
CA TYR A 171 -8.42 10.68 9.61
C TYR A 171 -8.70 9.28 9.05
N PRO A 172 -8.73 8.24 9.90
CA PRO A 172 -9.10 6.89 9.46
C PRO A 172 -10.57 6.82 9.08
N GLU A 173 -10.87 6.22 7.93
CA GLU A 173 -12.24 6.09 7.43
C GLU A 173 -12.49 4.69 6.85
N LYS A 174 -13.77 4.30 6.75
CA LYS A 174 -14.14 3.04 6.11
C LYS A 174 -13.89 3.15 4.61
N TYR A 175 -13.26 2.13 4.03
CA TYR A 175 -13.12 2.06 2.58
C TYR A 175 -14.49 1.97 1.90
N ASN A 176 -14.67 2.73 0.82
CA ASN A 176 -15.86 2.75 -0.03
C ASN A 176 -15.45 3.12 -1.48
N GLU A 177 -16.43 3.29 -2.37
CA GLU A 177 -16.19 3.55 -3.80
C GLU A 177 -15.66 4.96 -4.12
N GLU A 178 -15.69 5.87 -3.14
CA GLU A 178 -15.24 7.26 -3.28
C GLU A 178 -13.84 7.49 -2.71
N ASN A 179 -13.21 6.46 -2.12
CA ASN A 179 -11.90 6.58 -1.47
C ASN A 179 -10.95 5.42 -1.79
N GLU A 180 -9.71 5.55 -1.34
CA GLU A 180 -8.62 4.64 -1.70
C GLU A 180 -8.44 3.52 -0.63
N PRO A 181 -8.16 2.27 -1.04
CA PRO A 181 -7.89 1.17 -0.11
C PRO A 181 -6.44 1.22 0.39
N TYR A 182 -6.18 1.88 1.52
CA TYR A 182 -4.80 2.00 2.03
C TYR A 182 -4.30 0.77 2.78
N TYR A 183 -5.15 0.14 3.60
CA TYR A 183 -4.73 -0.96 4.48
C TYR A 183 -5.68 -2.15 4.39
N PRO A 184 -5.19 -3.35 4.02
CA PRO A 184 -5.90 -4.60 4.27
C PRO A 184 -6.18 -4.74 5.77
N ILE A 185 -7.36 -5.23 6.14
CA ILE A 185 -7.71 -5.46 7.54
C ILE A 185 -7.33 -6.91 7.89
N PRO A 186 -6.32 -7.14 8.75
CA PRO A 186 -5.82 -8.48 9.06
C PRO A 186 -6.71 -9.18 10.09
N LYS A 187 -7.96 -9.45 9.71
CA LYS A 187 -8.94 -10.19 10.51
C LYS A 187 -9.15 -11.57 9.88
N LYS A 188 -9.28 -12.61 10.73
CA LYS A 188 -9.36 -14.01 10.30
C LYS A 188 -10.42 -14.25 9.22
N GLU A 189 -11.64 -13.75 9.42
CA GLU A 189 -12.75 -13.91 8.49
C GLU A 189 -12.48 -13.30 7.09
N TYR A 190 -11.71 -12.22 7.02
CA TYR A 190 -11.34 -11.58 5.74
C TYR A 190 -10.21 -12.33 5.04
N LEU A 191 -9.25 -12.87 5.80
CA LEU A 191 -8.22 -13.75 5.25
C LEU A 191 -8.82 -15.04 4.65
N GLU A 192 -9.87 -15.58 5.25
CA GLU A 192 -10.59 -16.73 4.70
C GLU A 192 -11.25 -16.42 3.34
N ILE A 193 -11.73 -15.19 3.13
CA ILE A 193 -12.25 -14.74 1.83
C ILE A 193 -11.09 -14.55 0.84
N TYR A 194 -10.00 -13.90 1.27
CA TYR A 194 -8.81 -13.71 0.44
C TYR A 194 -8.25 -15.03 -0.09
N GLU A 195 -8.19 -16.09 0.74
CA GLU A 195 -7.71 -17.40 0.32
C GLU A 195 -8.59 -18.03 -0.79
N LYS A 196 -9.87 -17.67 -0.90
CA LYS A 196 -10.71 -18.08 -2.05
C LYS A 196 -10.26 -17.38 -3.33
N TYR A 197 -10.01 -16.08 -3.28
CA TYR A 197 -9.50 -15.33 -4.44
C TYR A 197 -8.11 -15.78 -4.86
N LYS A 198 -7.22 -16.06 -3.89
CA LYS A 198 -5.88 -16.60 -4.17
C LYS A 198 -5.94 -17.95 -4.90
N LYS A 199 -6.89 -18.82 -4.56
CA LYS A 199 -7.13 -20.07 -5.30
C LYS A 199 -7.58 -19.82 -6.74
N GLU A 200 -8.37 -18.77 -6.99
CA GLU A 200 -8.78 -18.41 -8.36
C GLU A 200 -7.60 -17.96 -9.23
N VAL A 201 -6.60 -17.30 -8.64
CA VAL A 201 -5.35 -16.98 -9.37
C VAL A 201 -4.63 -18.25 -9.83
N SER A 202 -4.59 -19.29 -8.98
CA SER A 202 -4.06 -20.59 -9.38
C SER A 202 -4.89 -21.24 -10.50
N ASN A 203 -6.22 -21.15 -10.42
CA ASN A 203 -7.12 -21.67 -11.46
C ASN A 203 -6.93 -20.96 -12.80
N LEU A 204 -6.76 -19.63 -12.79
CA LEU A 204 -6.44 -18.85 -13.99
C LEU A 204 -5.20 -19.40 -14.69
N ASN A 205 -4.12 -19.57 -13.94
CA ASN A 205 -2.86 -20.07 -14.47
C ASN A 205 -2.92 -21.51 -14.99
N ASN A 206 -3.91 -22.31 -14.57
CA ASN A 206 -4.17 -23.64 -15.12
C ASN A 206 -5.02 -23.59 -16.40
N LYS A 207 -5.93 -22.61 -16.49
CA LYS A 207 -6.88 -22.47 -17.61
C LYS A 207 -6.25 -21.74 -18.81
N PHE A 208 -5.51 -20.66 -18.56
CA PHE A 208 -4.92 -19.81 -19.58
C PHE A 208 -3.54 -20.36 -19.98
N ARG A 209 -3.43 -20.93 -21.18
CA ARG A 209 -2.17 -21.58 -21.62
C ARG A 209 -1.11 -20.62 -22.11
N ASN A 210 -1.52 -19.52 -22.75
CA ASN A 210 -0.62 -18.57 -23.40
C ASN A 210 -0.32 -17.33 -22.54
N ILE A 211 -0.85 -17.30 -21.31
CA ILE A 211 -0.78 -16.16 -20.41
C ILE A 211 -0.49 -16.65 -19.00
N LYS A 212 0.47 -16.02 -18.34
CA LYS A 212 0.77 -16.25 -16.93
C LYS A 212 0.40 -15.03 -16.11
N PHE A 213 -0.45 -15.24 -15.11
CA PHE A 213 -0.90 -14.21 -14.19
C PHE A 213 -0.07 -14.22 -12.91
N TYR A 214 0.40 -13.04 -12.52
CA TYR A 214 1.08 -12.79 -11.25
C TYR A 214 0.35 -11.69 -10.49
N PHE A 215 -0.02 -11.97 -9.25
CA PHE A 215 -0.67 -11.03 -8.35
C PHE A 215 0.34 -10.63 -7.29
N VAL A 216 0.69 -9.34 -7.23
CA VAL A 216 1.85 -8.88 -6.45
C VAL A 216 1.53 -7.57 -5.74
N GLY A 217 1.92 -7.49 -4.47
CA GLY A 217 1.87 -6.26 -3.70
C GLY A 217 0.67 -6.15 -2.77
N ARG A 218 0.57 -5.00 -2.09
CA ARG A 218 -0.32 -4.81 -0.93
C ARG A 218 -1.77 -5.20 -1.18
N LEU A 219 -2.34 -4.76 -2.31
CA LEU A 219 -3.74 -4.96 -2.63
C LEU A 219 -3.98 -6.35 -3.23
N ALA A 220 -3.15 -6.74 -4.19
CA ALA A 220 -3.29 -8.01 -4.89
C ALA A 220 -3.03 -9.22 -3.97
N GLU A 221 -2.14 -9.09 -2.99
CA GLU A 221 -1.83 -10.14 -2.00
C GLU A 221 -2.50 -9.89 -0.64
N TYR A 222 -3.38 -8.88 -0.54
CA TYR A 222 -4.12 -8.49 0.66
C TYR A 222 -3.25 -8.47 1.93
N ARG A 223 -2.07 -7.87 1.83
CA ARG A 223 -1.03 -7.92 2.87
C ARG A 223 -0.47 -6.54 3.21
N TYR A 224 -0.35 -6.25 4.51
CA TYR A 224 0.18 -4.97 4.99
C TYR A 224 1.71 -4.88 4.85
N TYR A 225 2.16 -4.56 3.64
CA TYR A 225 3.57 -4.37 3.30
C TYR A 225 4.08 -2.95 3.56
N ASN A 226 5.32 -2.86 4.03
CA ASN A 226 6.17 -1.66 3.89
C ASN A 226 6.76 -1.59 2.48
N MET A 227 7.33 -0.44 2.12
CA MET A 227 7.94 -0.23 0.79
C MET A 227 9.08 -1.21 0.49
N ASP A 228 9.99 -1.41 1.44
CA ASP A 228 11.11 -2.37 1.31
C ASP A 228 10.60 -3.80 1.07
N LYS A 229 9.56 -4.21 1.80
CA LYS A 229 8.99 -5.56 1.68
C LYS A 229 8.22 -5.79 0.38
N VAL A 230 7.55 -4.78 -0.17
CA VAL A 230 6.94 -4.92 -1.50
C VAL A 230 7.99 -4.91 -2.61
N VAL A 231 9.10 -4.17 -2.45
CA VAL A 231 10.22 -4.22 -3.40
C VAL A 231 10.90 -5.60 -3.36
N GLU A 232 11.19 -6.14 -2.17
CA GLU A 232 11.70 -7.50 -1.98
C GLU A 232 10.78 -8.51 -2.68
N ARG A 233 9.48 -8.44 -2.42
CA ARG A 233 8.49 -9.33 -3.05
C ARG A 233 8.45 -9.20 -4.57
N ALA A 234 8.55 -7.98 -5.11
CA ALA A 234 8.58 -7.77 -6.56
C ALA A 234 9.84 -8.38 -7.22
N LEU A 235 10.99 -8.31 -6.54
CA LEU A 235 12.24 -8.92 -7.01
C LEU A 235 12.19 -10.44 -6.98
N GLU A 236 11.56 -11.03 -5.95
CA GLU A 236 11.31 -12.49 -5.90
C GLU A 236 10.48 -12.94 -7.11
N VAL A 237 9.35 -12.26 -7.38
CA VAL A 237 8.49 -12.56 -8.54
C VAL A 237 9.25 -12.39 -9.85
N PHE A 238 10.11 -11.39 -9.96
CA PHE A 238 10.94 -11.19 -11.14
C PHE A 238 11.87 -12.39 -11.39
N GLU A 239 12.53 -12.92 -10.35
CA GLU A 239 13.36 -14.11 -10.51
C GLU A 239 12.52 -15.36 -10.82
N GLU A 240 11.33 -15.53 -10.22
CA GLU A 240 10.39 -16.61 -10.56
C GLU A 240 10.00 -16.58 -12.06
N ILE A 241 9.69 -15.40 -12.58
CA ILE A 241 9.37 -15.17 -14.01
C ILE A 241 10.55 -15.58 -14.89
N LYS A 242 11.74 -15.06 -14.57
CA LYS A 242 12.97 -15.26 -15.34
C LYS A 242 13.42 -16.72 -15.35
N GLU A 243 13.21 -17.46 -14.27
CA GLU A 243 13.48 -18.90 -14.21
C GLU A 243 12.46 -19.72 -15.01
N GLY A 244 11.19 -19.30 -14.98
CA GLY A 244 10.12 -19.91 -15.76
C GLY A 244 10.34 -19.80 -17.28
N GLU A 245 10.91 -18.69 -17.76
CA GLU A 245 11.23 -18.49 -19.18
C GLU A 245 12.42 -19.33 -19.68
N LYS A 246 13.26 -19.87 -18.78
CA LYS A 246 14.42 -20.70 -19.15
C LYS A 246 14.10 -22.18 -19.34
N LYS A 247 12.91 -22.63 -18.95
CA LYS A 247 12.47 -24.03 -19.04
C LYS A 247 11.57 -24.25 -20.24
#